data_AF-A0A6M0GAE0-F1
#
_entry.id   AF-A0A6M0GAE0-F1
#
_cell.length_a   1.000
_cell.length_b   1.000
_cell.length_c   1.000
_cell.angle_alpha   90.00
_cell.angle_beta   90.00
_cell.angle_gamma   90.00
#
_symmetry.space_group_name_H-M   'P 1'
#
loop_
_entity.id
_entity.type
_entity.pdbx_description
1 polymer ?
#
loop_
_entity_poly.entity_id
_entity_poly.type
_entity_poly.pdbx_seq_one_letter_code
_entity_poly.pdbx_strand_id
1 'polypeptide(L)' 'MQYGLKRLTEVVKLNLQLRAQPIMWMGIKSVLQHIGQQQVYDDRTLLVPKPKINSGF' A
#
# COMPACT_ATOMS: atom_id res chain seq x y z
N MET A 1 3.20 -18.86 1.92
CA MET A 1 4.05 -17.79 2.48
C MET A 1 3.16 -16.72 3.07
N GLN A 2 3.37 -16.32 4.32
CA GLN A 2 2.55 -15.36 5.03
C GLN A 2 2.75 -13.94 4.46
N TYR A 3 1.68 -13.25 4.07
CA TYR A 3 1.76 -11.82 3.73
C TYR A 3 1.73 -11.02 5.01
N GLY A 4 2.82 -10.28 5.22
CA GLY A 4 3.00 -9.43 6.38
C GLY A 4 3.62 -8.11 6.00
N LEU A 5 4.00 -7.35 7.04
CA LEU A 5 4.60 -6.01 6.93
C LEU A 5 5.73 -5.93 5.91
N LYS A 6 6.57 -6.97 5.78
CA LYS A 6 7.70 -6.97 4.84
C LYS A 6 7.26 -6.78 3.38
N ARG A 7 6.27 -7.55 2.93
CA ARG A 7 5.80 -7.48 1.53
C ARG A 7 5.06 -6.18 1.24
N LEU A 8 4.25 -5.72 2.18
CA LEU A 8 3.61 -4.40 2.07
C LEU A 8 4.64 -3.27 2.03
N THR A 9 5.70 -3.36 2.85
CA THR A 9 6.82 -2.40 2.85
C THR A 9 7.56 -2.39 1.52
N GLU A 10 7.81 -3.55 0.91
CA GLU A 10 8.42 -3.65 -0.43
C GLU A 10 7.56 -2.96 -1.49
N VAL A 11 6.25 -3.17 -1.47
CA VAL A 11 5.31 -2.49 -2.38
C VAL A 11 5.38 -0.97 -2.19
N VAL A 12 5.40 -0.48 -0.95
CA VAL A 12 5.54 0.96 -0.67
C VAL A 12 6.88 1.48 -1.20
N LYS A 13 8.00 0.79 -0.92
CA LYS A 13 9.35 1.18 -1.35
C LYS A 13 9.47 1.33 -2.86
N LEU A 14 8.93 0.38 -3.63
CA LEU A 14 8.98 0.41 -5.10
C LEU A 14 8.14 1.54 -5.73
N ASN A 15 7.24 2.14 -4.95
CA ASN A 15 6.30 3.16 -5.41
C ASN A 15 6.51 4.52 -4.74
N LEU A 16 7.62 4.72 -4.01
CA LEU A 16 7.89 5.94 -3.23
C LEU A 16 7.91 7.22 -4.08
N GLN A 17 8.16 7.13 -5.38
CA GLN A 17 8.12 8.24 -6.33
C GLN A 17 6.68 8.72 -6.64
N LEU A 18 5.67 7.89 -6.39
CA LEU A 18 4.27 8.21 -6.71
C LEU A 18 3.62 9.07 -5.62
N ARG A 19 2.49 9.71 -5.93
CA ARG A 19 1.66 10.36 -4.90
C ARG A 19 1.06 9.33 -3.93
N ALA A 20 0.60 9.77 -2.77
CA ALA A 20 0.09 8.89 -1.72
C ALA A 20 -1.05 7.97 -2.18
N GLN A 21 -1.99 8.50 -2.98
CA GLN A 21 -3.14 7.74 -3.47
C GLN A 21 -2.74 6.56 -4.37
N PRO A 22 -1.86 6.72 -5.39
CA PRO A 22 -1.32 5.58 -6.11
C PRO A 22 -0.61 4.53 -5.23
N ILE A 23 0.18 4.95 -4.23
CA ILE A 23 0.86 4.02 -3.30
C ILE A 23 -0.17 3.19 -2.53
N MET A 24 -1.23 3.85 -2.05
CA MET A 24 -2.34 3.20 -1.36
C MET A 24 -2.99 2.12 -2.24
N TRP A 25 -3.31 2.45 -3.49
CA TRP A 25 -3.89 1.50 -4.43
C TRP A 25 -2.98 0.30 -4.70
N MET A 26 -1.67 0.52 -4.84
CA MET A 26 -0.71 -0.56 -5.02
C MET A 26 -0.64 -1.49 -3.81
N GLY A 27 -0.68 -0.92 -2.60
CA GLY A 27 -0.78 -1.68 -1.36
C GLY A 27 -2.04 -2.53 -1.29
N ILE A 28 -3.21 -1.92 -1.53
CA ILE A 28 -4.52 -2.61 -1.54
C ILE A 28 -4.52 -3.74 -2.57
N LYS A 29 -4.10 -3.47 -3.82
CA LYS A 29 -4.04 -4.46 -4.88
C LYS A 29 -3.13 -5.64 -4.51
N SER A 30 -1.97 -5.35 -3.92
CA SER A 30 -1.03 -6.40 -3.50
C SER A 30 -1.61 -7.29 -2.40
N VAL A 31 -2.31 -6.72 -1.43
CA VAL A 31 -3.00 -7.46 -0.37
C VAL A 31 -4.11 -8.32 -0.95
N LEU A 32 -4.96 -7.76 -1.83
CA LEU A 32 -6.04 -8.50 -2.49
C LEU A 32 -5.51 -9.67 -3.34
N GLN A 33 -4.44 -9.46 -4.10
CA GLN A 33 -3.80 -10.51 -4.89
C GLN A 33 -3.27 -11.66 -4.03
N HIS A 34 -2.74 -11.36 -2.84
CA HIS A 34 -2.25 -12.40 -1.95
C HIS A 34 -3.37 -13.26 -1.37
N ILE A 35 -4.47 -12.61 -1.02
CA ILE A 35 -5.60 -13.23 -0.33
C ILE A 35 -6.46 -14.00 -1.31
N GLY A 36 -6.49 -13.56 -2.57
CA GLY A 36 -7.23 -14.22 -3.64
C GLY A 36 -8.72 -14.28 -3.31
N GLN A 37 -9.25 -15.50 -3.23
CA GLN A 37 -10.66 -15.76 -2.91
C GLN A 37 -10.91 -16.03 -1.42
N GLN A 38 -9.89 -15.92 -0.57
CA GLN A 38 -10.07 -16.14 0.87
C GLN A 38 -10.99 -15.08 1.46
N GLN A 39 -11.94 -15.53 2.28
CA GLN A 39 -12.90 -14.66 2.94
C GLN A 39 -12.17 -13.70 3.90
N VAL A 40 -12.50 -12.42 3.81
CA VAL A 40 -11.94 -11.37 4.67
C VAL A 40 -12.89 -11.17 5.84
N TYR A 41 -12.40 -11.42 7.06
CA TYR A 41 -13.23 -11.38 8.27
C TYR A 41 -13.17 -10.04 9.02
N ASP A 42 -12.15 -9.21 8.77
CA ASP A 42 -11.94 -7.92 9.43
C ASP A 42 -11.78 -6.77 8.42
N ASP A 43 -12.18 -5.56 8.84
CA ASP A 43 -11.92 -4.33 8.10
C ASP A 43 -10.42 -4.06 7.95
N ARG A 44 -10.01 -3.53 6.79
CA ARG A 44 -8.61 -3.21 6.50
C ARG A 44 -8.42 -1.73 6.22
N THR A 45 -7.69 -1.05 7.09
CA THR A 45 -7.31 0.35 6.91
C THR A 45 -5.84 0.45 6.50
N LEU A 46 -5.55 1.15 5.40
CA LEU A 46 -4.19 1.51 4.97
C LEU A 46 -4.03 3.03 5.01
N LEU A 47 -3.13 3.53 5.86
CA LEU A 47 -2.76 4.94 5.93
C LEU A 47 -1.37 5.15 5.33
N VAL A 48 -1.28 6.02 4.33
CA VAL A 48 0.00 6.41 3.70
C VAL A 48 0.26 7.89 3.95
N PRO A 49 0.89 8.27 5.08
CA PRO A 49 1.26 9.66 5.31
C PRO A 49 2.43 10.01 4.39
N LYS A 50 2.21 10.98 3.50
CA LYS A 50 3.26 11.50 2.63
C LYS A 50 3.38 13.01 2.82
N PRO A 51 4.55 13.54 3.18
CA PRO A 51 4.73 14.98 3.26
C PRO A 51 4.44 15.61 1.91
N LYS A 52 3.63 16.67 1.91
CA LYS A 52 3.47 17.53 0.73
C LYS A 52 4.77 18.31 0.57
N ILE A 53 5.54 17.98 -0.46
CA ILE A 53 6.62 18.85 -0.91
C ILE A 53 5.94 19.94 -1.75
N ASN A 54 5.72 21.11 -1.16
CA ASN A 54 5.37 22.30 -1.92
C ASN A 54 6.65 22.73 -2.66
N SER A 55 6.81 22.29 -3.90
CA SER A 55 7.78 22.92 -4.80
C SER A 55 7.23 24.29 -5.18
N GLY A 56 7.47 25.27 -4.30
CA GLY A 56 7.31 26.68 -4.64
C GLY A 56 8.40 27.07 -5.62
N PHE A 57 8.09 26.92 -6.91
CA PHE A 57 8.76 27.59 -8.02
C PHE A 57 7.66 28.19 -8.90
#